data_AF-A0A6J4VNT7-F1
#
_entry.id   AF-A0A6J4VNT7-F1
#
_cell.length_a   1.000
_cell.length_b   1.000
_cell.length_c   1.000
_cell.angle_alpha   90.00
_cell.angle_beta   90.00
_cell.angle_gamma   90.00
#
_symmetry.space_group_name_H-M   'P 1'
#
loop_
_entity.id
_entity.type
_entity.pdbx_description
1 polymer ?
#
loop_
_entity_poly.entity_id
_entity_poly.type
_entity_poly.pdbx_seq_one_letter_code
_entity_poly.pdbx_strand_id
1 'polypeptide(L)'
;MATGFFGQGGEAVPRGRRGGTAAGLAVIAMALVVTLLPMRAVAQDAPATQTVFVPRTGHTSDGLFLDLWRTQRSLLGDPITEEFRGTTRLGDGAAVERTVQFYENAALVFVPDAPAGEQVRTLPIGREALTEALAGRPAAALIRAARRTACGEETRGCVGFRETGHTVHPAFRERWEEFEAERWLGMPVSEAYRAADGSWIQYFEGAALRVIGEEVEPLPIGTATAERLELDTRRVVRPNTVPLYAAALFAPQPAAGATPRADRKPAETDPSSALEAPTAPVIEAVEETVPAPELAPLAEPAPEVIAEPAVEPEVAPEPFVEPEPEVVAPEAIAGPGPQQGAAQEIVISISAQQLWAYEGNELVNSTLVSTGTAEVEATTTPIGSHTILSKVDIQDMEGTISGEDYFVPDVPYVMYFDNLGNALHGTYWHSNFGAPMSHGCVNLPMDVAAWMYGWAGVGTAVTVIA
;
A
#
# COMPACT_ATOMS: atom_id res chain seq x y z
N MET A 1 -33.74 25.76 -76.55
CA MET A 1 -34.37 26.92 -75.87
C MET A 1 -33.60 27.09 -74.57
N ALA A 2 -32.50 27.88 -74.58
CA ALA A 2 -32.45 29.32 -74.31
C ALA A 2 -32.85 29.58 -72.84
N THR A 3 -31.99 30.08 -71.94
CA THR A 3 -31.08 31.25 -71.96
C THR A 3 -30.00 31.07 -70.87
N GLY A 4 -28.81 31.68 -70.82
CA GLY A 4 -28.14 32.69 -71.62
C GLY A 4 -27.00 33.38 -70.82
N PHE A 5 -25.89 33.68 -71.52
CA PHE A 5 -24.91 34.79 -71.37
C PHE A 5 -24.01 34.90 -70.11
N PHE A 6 -22.67 34.79 -70.24
CA PHE A 6 -21.66 35.82 -70.63
C PHE A 6 -21.68 37.06 -69.70
N GLY A 7 -20.60 37.53 -69.06
CA GLY A 7 -19.18 37.54 -69.43
C GLY A 7 -18.82 38.88 -70.07
N GLN A 8 -18.09 39.75 -69.33
CA GLN A 8 -17.26 40.92 -69.71
C GLN A 8 -17.34 41.96 -68.58
N GLY A 9 -16.31 42.72 -68.21
CA GLY A 9 -15.06 43.10 -68.86
C GLY A 9 -14.73 44.52 -68.38
N GLY A 10 -13.48 44.96 -68.45
CA GLY A 10 -13.15 46.39 -68.38
C GLY A 10 -12.03 46.76 -67.42
N GLU A 11 -10.84 46.90 -67.99
CA GLU A 11 -9.73 47.68 -67.49
C GLU A 11 -10.11 49.14 -67.16
N ALA A 12 -9.24 49.77 -66.36
CA ALA A 12 -8.65 51.10 -66.58
C ALA A 12 -8.75 52.06 -65.40
N VAL A 13 -7.56 52.46 -64.97
CA VAL A 13 -7.18 53.62 -64.17
C VAL A 13 -7.82 54.92 -64.71
N PRO A 14 -8.11 55.88 -63.82
CA PRO A 14 -7.69 57.25 -64.11
C PRO A 14 -6.97 57.96 -62.96
N ARG A 15 -6.04 58.81 -63.38
CA ARG A 15 -5.24 59.78 -62.62
C ARG A 15 -6.07 60.99 -62.17
N GLY A 16 -5.61 61.62 -61.09
CA GLY A 16 -5.74 63.07 -60.80
C GLY A 16 -6.58 63.37 -59.56
N ARG A 17 -6.35 64.42 -58.76
CA ARG A 17 -5.35 65.50 -58.74
C ARG A 17 -5.61 66.29 -57.44
N ARG A 18 -4.54 66.70 -56.74
CA ARG A 18 -4.40 67.83 -55.79
C ARG A 18 -5.26 67.88 -54.50
N GLY A 19 -4.58 68.21 -53.40
CA GLY A 19 -5.18 68.86 -52.24
C GLY A 19 -4.42 68.56 -50.96
N GLY A 20 -3.29 69.23 -50.71
CA GLY A 20 -2.66 69.23 -49.39
C GLY A 20 -3.41 70.15 -48.43
N THR A 21 -3.48 69.78 -47.15
CA THR A 21 -2.98 70.56 -45.99
C THR A 21 -3.29 69.83 -44.68
N ALA A 22 -2.32 69.88 -43.76
CA ALA A 22 -2.42 69.70 -42.29
C ALA A 22 -2.79 68.30 -41.77
N ALA A 23 -2.33 67.81 -40.61
CA ALA A 23 -1.24 68.09 -39.70
C ALA A 23 -1.36 66.98 -38.63
N GLY A 24 -0.26 66.47 -38.07
CA GLY A 24 -0.31 65.68 -36.82
C GLY A 24 0.44 64.36 -36.88
N LEU A 25 1.57 64.32 -36.18
CA LEU A 25 2.38 63.13 -35.88
C LEU A 25 1.54 62.03 -35.21
N ALA A 26 1.71 60.79 -35.67
CA ALA A 26 1.56 59.59 -34.84
C ALA A 26 2.65 58.59 -35.24
N VAL A 27 3.62 58.42 -34.35
CA VAL A 27 4.70 57.42 -34.46
C VAL A 27 4.06 56.04 -34.29
N ILE A 28 4.07 55.21 -35.35
CA ILE A 28 3.69 53.81 -35.26
C ILE A 28 4.92 53.04 -34.74
N ALA A 29 4.90 52.69 -33.46
CA ALA A 29 5.85 51.75 -32.89
C ALA A 29 5.53 50.35 -33.43
N MET A 30 6.45 49.79 -34.21
CA MET A 30 6.41 48.43 -34.74
C MET A 30 6.70 47.47 -33.59
N ALA A 31 5.65 46.91 -32.98
CA ALA A 31 5.79 45.88 -31.93
C ALA A 31 6.27 44.57 -32.56
N LEU A 32 7.49 44.17 -32.21
CA LEU A 32 8.07 42.86 -32.49
C LEU A 32 7.27 41.81 -31.70
N VAL A 33 6.39 41.06 -32.36
CA VAL A 33 5.70 39.93 -31.74
C VAL A 33 6.70 38.78 -31.65
N VAL A 34 7.36 38.65 -30.50
CA VAL A 34 8.07 37.42 -30.14
C VAL A 34 7.00 36.39 -29.81
N THR A 35 6.74 35.46 -30.72
CA THR A 35 5.93 34.28 -30.44
C THR A 35 6.72 33.35 -29.52
N LEU A 36 6.54 33.51 -28.21
CA LEU A 36 6.83 32.47 -27.24
C LEU A 36 5.90 31.29 -27.52
N LEU A 37 6.39 30.27 -28.23
CA LEU A 37 5.75 28.96 -28.17
C LEU A 37 5.87 28.49 -26.71
N PRO A 38 4.77 28.13 -26.03
CA PRO A 38 4.88 27.53 -24.72
C PRO A 38 5.60 26.20 -24.89
N MET A 39 6.76 26.04 -24.26
CA MET A 39 7.29 24.71 -23.98
C MET A 39 6.20 24.00 -23.18
N ARG A 40 5.57 22.99 -23.79
CA ARG A 40 4.80 22.01 -23.02
C ARG A 40 5.80 21.42 -22.03
N ALA A 41 5.64 21.73 -20.75
CA ALA A 41 6.24 20.91 -19.71
C ALA A 41 5.73 19.49 -19.98
N VAL A 42 6.65 18.61 -20.37
CA VAL A 42 6.41 17.17 -20.32
C VAL A 42 6.31 16.87 -18.83
N ALA A 43 5.09 16.84 -18.30
CA ALA A 43 4.82 16.13 -17.06
C ALA A 43 5.34 14.71 -17.29
N GLN A 44 6.31 14.28 -16.49
CA GLN A 44 6.86 12.94 -16.59
C GLN A 44 5.74 11.93 -16.29
N ASP A 45 5.26 11.26 -17.34
CA ASP A 45 4.53 10.00 -17.24
C ASP A 45 5.49 8.94 -16.68
N ALA A 46 5.74 8.96 -15.37
CA ALA A 46 6.25 7.76 -14.71
C ALA A 46 5.14 6.69 -14.80
N PRO A 47 5.42 5.47 -15.29
CA PRO A 47 4.41 4.43 -15.32
C PRO A 47 3.89 4.20 -13.90
N ALA A 48 2.57 4.14 -13.75
CA ALA A 48 1.95 3.81 -12.47
C ALA A 48 2.58 2.52 -11.94
N THR A 49 3.00 2.53 -10.67
CA THR A 49 3.59 1.38 -10.00
C THR A 49 2.74 0.13 -10.26
N GLN A 50 3.28 -0.85 -10.98
CA GLN A 50 2.55 -2.08 -11.29
C GLN A 50 2.80 -3.17 -10.25
N THR A 51 3.92 -3.11 -9.54
CA THR A 51 4.29 -4.07 -8.51
C THR A 51 4.59 -3.35 -7.20
N VAL A 52 4.12 -3.90 -6.08
CA VAL A 52 4.51 -3.43 -4.74
C VAL A 52 4.98 -4.58 -3.89
N PHE A 53 5.85 -4.28 -2.93
CA PHE A 53 6.24 -5.20 -1.89
C PHE A 53 5.42 -4.93 -0.63
N VAL A 54 4.84 -5.97 -0.04
CA VAL A 54 4.04 -5.91 1.19
C VAL A 54 4.93 -6.36 2.35
N PRO A 55 5.44 -5.42 3.18
CA PRO A 55 6.42 -5.75 4.22
C PRO A 55 5.91 -6.76 5.25
N ARG A 56 4.62 -6.66 5.59
CA ARG A 56 4.02 -7.46 6.65
C ARG A 56 4.20 -8.95 6.42
N THR A 57 3.98 -9.41 5.19
CA THR A 57 4.12 -10.82 4.80
C THR A 57 5.39 -11.09 4.00
N GLY A 58 6.08 -10.06 3.52
CA GLY A 58 7.32 -10.19 2.75
C GLY A 58 7.10 -10.68 1.33
N HIS A 59 5.96 -10.35 0.71
CA HIS A 59 5.60 -10.78 -0.63
C HIS A 59 5.24 -9.62 -1.55
N THR A 60 5.39 -9.81 -2.85
CA THR A 60 4.96 -8.81 -3.82
C THR A 60 3.51 -8.99 -4.25
N SER A 61 2.91 -7.96 -4.83
CA SER A 61 1.63 -8.06 -5.54
C SER A 61 1.76 -7.23 -6.81
N ASP A 62 1.36 -7.79 -7.95
CA ASP A 62 1.58 -7.19 -9.28
C ASP A 62 0.28 -7.00 -10.07
N GLY A 63 0.28 -6.01 -10.96
CA GLY A 63 -0.75 -5.74 -11.96
C GLY A 63 -2.19 -5.83 -11.43
N LEU A 64 -2.98 -6.72 -12.03
CA LEU A 64 -4.40 -6.86 -11.71
C LEU A 64 -4.64 -7.50 -10.33
N PHE A 65 -3.70 -8.29 -9.81
CA PHE A 65 -3.77 -8.84 -8.46
C PHE A 65 -3.56 -7.72 -7.44
N LEU A 66 -2.61 -6.83 -7.68
CA LEU A 66 -2.40 -5.61 -6.89
C LEU A 66 -3.63 -4.71 -6.87
N ASP A 67 -4.22 -4.44 -8.04
CA ASP A 67 -5.42 -3.59 -8.13
C ASP A 67 -6.59 -4.16 -7.31
N LEU A 68 -6.80 -5.48 -7.36
CA LEU A 68 -7.82 -6.12 -6.56
C LEU A 68 -7.47 -6.12 -5.07
N TRP A 69 -6.24 -6.49 -4.71
CA TRP A 69 -5.79 -6.52 -3.33
C TRP A 69 -5.96 -5.17 -2.62
N ARG A 70 -5.68 -4.07 -3.31
CA ARG A 70 -5.85 -2.71 -2.77
C ARG A 70 -7.28 -2.33 -2.47
N THR A 71 -8.23 -2.85 -3.25
CA THR A 71 -9.66 -2.54 -3.09
C THR A 71 -10.36 -3.51 -2.14
N GLN A 72 -9.89 -4.75 -2.06
CA GLN A 72 -10.50 -5.83 -1.28
C GLN A 72 -9.57 -6.35 -0.17
N ARG A 73 -8.70 -5.48 0.37
CA ARG A 73 -7.68 -5.88 1.36
C ARG A 73 -8.27 -6.52 2.61
N SER A 74 -9.41 -6.00 3.07
CA SER A 74 -10.10 -6.51 4.27
C SER A 74 -10.82 -7.84 4.04
N LEU A 75 -11.01 -8.25 2.78
CA LEU A 75 -11.44 -9.59 2.40
C LEU A 75 -10.25 -10.54 2.27
N LEU A 76 -9.25 -10.14 1.48
CA LEU A 76 -8.18 -11.02 1.03
C LEU A 76 -7.11 -11.26 2.10
N GLY A 77 -6.81 -10.27 2.94
CA GLY A 77 -5.57 -10.24 3.71
C GLY A 77 -4.37 -9.86 2.83
N ASP A 78 -3.15 -9.94 3.37
CA ASP A 78 -1.94 -9.63 2.59
C ASP A 78 -1.47 -10.87 1.78
N PRO A 79 -0.74 -10.68 0.67
CA PRO A 79 -0.19 -11.79 -0.11
C PRO A 79 0.77 -12.63 0.72
N ILE A 80 0.69 -13.96 0.63
CA ILE A 80 1.53 -14.91 1.37
C ILE A 80 2.37 -15.81 0.45
N THR A 81 2.28 -15.59 -0.87
CA THR A 81 3.15 -16.19 -1.88
C THR A 81 3.50 -15.14 -2.92
N GLU A 82 4.55 -15.36 -3.70
CA GLU A 82 4.68 -14.68 -4.99
C GLU A 82 3.63 -15.20 -5.98
N GLU A 83 3.46 -14.51 -7.11
CA GLU A 83 2.71 -15.06 -8.23
C GLU A 83 3.44 -16.27 -8.83
N PHE A 84 2.72 -17.36 -9.04
CA PHE A 84 3.27 -18.56 -9.64
C PHE A 84 2.31 -19.23 -10.61
N ARG A 85 2.83 -20.13 -11.45
CA ARG A 85 2.01 -20.97 -12.33
C ARG A 85 1.47 -22.16 -11.55
N GLY A 86 0.15 -22.22 -11.39
CA GLY A 86 -0.55 -23.31 -10.70
C GLY A 86 -1.61 -23.96 -11.59
N THR A 87 -1.78 -25.27 -11.46
CA THR A 87 -2.89 -25.99 -12.12
C THR A 87 -4.16 -25.74 -11.32
N THR A 88 -5.14 -25.05 -11.93
CA THR A 88 -6.38 -24.63 -11.27
C THR A 88 -7.61 -25.13 -12.00
N ARG A 89 -8.64 -25.49 -11.24
CA ARG A 89 -9.98 -25.80 -11.76
C ARG A 89 -10.95 -24.70 -11.34
N LEU A 90 -11.66 -24.12 -12.31
CA LEU A 90 -12.73 -23.16 -12.08
C LEU A 90 -14.04 -23.74 -12.58
N GLY A 91 -15.05 -23.80 -11.69
CA GLY A 91 -16.34 -24.44 -11.97
C GLY A 91 -16.17 -25.90 -12.44
N ASP A 92 -16.97 -26.29 -13.43
CA ASP A 92 -16.95 -27.63 -14.04
C ASP A 92 -15.89 -27.78 -15.16
N GLY A 93 -15.01 -26.79 -15.31
CA GLY A 93 -13.99 -26.78 -16.36
C GLY A 93 -12.87 -27.80 -16.13
N ALA A 94 -12.06 -28.01 -17.19
CA ALA A 94 -10.81 -28.74 -17.06
C ALA A 94 -9.83 -27.99 -16.15
N ALA A 95 -8.99 -28.76 -15.45
CA ALA A 95 -7.87 -28.17 -14.73
C ALA A 95 -6.84 -27.68 -15.75
N VAL A 96 -6.44 -26.42 -15.65
CA VAL A 96 -5.48 -25.79 -16.56
C VAL A 96 -4.50 -24.93 -15.78
N GLU A 97 -3.30 -24.77 -16.32
CA GLU A 97 -2.28 -23.92 -15.73
C GLU A 97 -2.68 -22.44 -15.84
N ARG A 98 -2.63 -21.71 -14.72
CA ARG A 98 -2.93 -20.28 -14.62
C ARG A 98 -1.95 -19.61 -13.67
N THR A 99 -1.84 -18.29 -13.74
CA THR A 99 -1.14 -17.51 -12.72
C THR A 99 -2.02 -17.42 -11.48
N VAL A 100 -1.44 -17.73 -10.32
CA VAL A 100 -2.11 -17.81 -9.02
C VAL A 100 -1.28 -17.08 -7.99
N GLN A 101 -1.96 -16.47 -7.02
CA GLN A 101 -1.33 -15.95 -5.81
C GLN A 101 -2.21 -16.22 -4.60
N PHE A 102 -1.59 -16.64 -3.50
CA PHE A 102 -2.28 -16.84 -2.24
C PHE A 102 -2.17 -15.59 -1.37
N TYR A 103 -3.27 -15.28 -0.69
CA TYR A 103 -3.38 -14.27 0.37
C TYR A 103 -3.81 -15.00 1.64
N GLU A 104 -3.81 -14.32 2.79
CA GLU A 104 -4.12 -14.98 4.06
C GLU A 104 -5.52 -15.63 4.09
N ASN A 105 -6.52 -14.97 3.50
CA ASN A 105 -7.91 -15.37 3.65
C ASN A 105 -8.50 -15.97 2.36
N ALA A 106 -7.82 -15.80 1.23
CA ALA A 106 -8.29 -16.19 -0.09
C ALA A 106 -7.11 -16.46 -1.03
N ALA A 107 -7.39 -16.96 -2.22
CA ALA A 107 -6.39 -17.06 -3.29
C ALA A 107 -6.98 -16.51 -4.59
N LEU A 108 -6.15 -15.83 -5.38
CA LEU A 108 -6.53 -15.23 -6.65
C LEU A 108 -5.96 -16.03 -7.81
N VAL A 109 -6.69 -16.01 -8.93
CA VAL A 109 -6.28 -16.61 -10.19
C VAL A 109 -6.54 -15.66 -11.35
N PHE A 110 -5.58 -15.59 -12.28
CA PHE A 110 -5.69 -14.83 -13.51
C PHE A 110 -6.29 -15.69 -14.62
N VAL A 111 -7.35 -15.18 -15.25
CA VAL A 111 -8.09 -15.81 -16.35
C VAL A 111 -7.92 -14.94 -17.60
N PRO A 112 -6.94 -15.25 -18.47
CA PRO A 112 -6.59 -14.39 -19.61
C PRO A 112 -7.72 -14.21 -20.61
N ASP A 113 -8.54 -15.25 -20.80
CA ASP A 113 -9.63 -15.27 -21.79
C ASP A 113 -10.91 -14.56 -21.30
N ALA A 114 -10.93 -14.07 -20.06
CA ALA A 114 -12.07 -13.32 -19.53
C ALA A 114 -12.11 -11.88 -20.07
N PRO A 115 -13.29 -11.23 -20.12
CA PRO A 115 -13.40 -9.82 -20.47
C PRO A 115 -12.50 -8.93 -19.61
N ALA A 116 -12.06 -7.79 -20.16
CA ALA A 116 -11.29 -6.80 -19.41
C ALA A 116 -12.04 -6.40 -18.13
N GLY A 117 -11.34 -6.42 -17.01
CA GLY A 117 -11.94 -6.19 -15.70
C GLY A 117 -12.58 -7.41 -15.06
N GLU A 118 -12.63 -8.58 -15.71
CA GLU A 118 -13.08 -9.88 -15.13
C GLU A 118 -11.95 -10.93 -15.10
N GLN A 119 -10.73 -10.51 -15.45
CA GLN A 119 -9.57 -11.39 -15.61
C GLN A 119 -8.98 -11.86 -14.27
N VAL A 120 -9.45 -11.35 -13.14
CA VAL A 120 -9.05 -11.83 -11.81
C VAL A 120 -10.28 -12.39 -11.12
N ARG A 121 -10.11 -13.57 -10.53
CA ARG A 121 -11.16 -14.28 -9.78
C ARG A 121 -10.58 -14.90 -8.51
N THR A 122 -11.40 -15.13 -7.50
CA THR A 122 -11.01 -15.97 -6.37
C THR A 122 -11.03 -17.44 -6.74
N LEU A 123 -10.07 -18.20 -6.24
CA LEU A 123 -10.10 -19.65 -6.27
C LEU A 123 -11.13 -20.18 -5.28
N PRO A 124 -11.79 -21.32 -5.55
CA PRO A 124 -12.86 -21.86 -4.72
C PRO A 124 -12.34 -22.57 -3.45
N ILE A 125 -11.36 -21.97 -2.77
CA ILE A 125 -10.69 -22.57 -1.61
C ILE A 125 -11.59 -22.63 -0.37
N GLY A 126 -12.66 -21.84 -0.30
CA GLY A 126 -13.67 -21.94 0.76
C GLY A 126 -14.49 -23.24 0.67
N ARG A 127 -14.81 -23.68 -0.55
CA ARG A 127 -15.44 -24.99 -0.79
C ARG A 127 -14.50 -26.14 -0.43
N GLU A 128 -13.21 -26.01 -0.75
CA GLU A 128 -12.20 -26.99 -0.34
C GLU A 128 -12.06 -27.03 1.18
N ALA A 129 -11.94 -25.87 1.84
CA ALA A 129 -11.87 -25.77 3.30
C ALA A 129 -13.09 -26.40 4.00
N LEU A 130 -14.30 -26.19 3.48
CA LEU A 130 -15.51 -26.86 3.98
C LEU A 130 -15.42 -28.39 3.83
N THR A 131 -14.94 -28.87 2.68
CA THR A 131 -14.79 -30.31 2.41
C THR A 131 -13.82 -30.95 3.39
N GLU A 132 -12.69 -30.30 3.65
CA GLU A 132 -11.69 -30.74 4.63
C GLU A 132 -12.25 -30.73 6.06
N ALA A 133 -12.93 -29.65 6.45
CA ALA A 133 -13.55 -29.55 7.78
C ALA A 133 -14.59 -30.66 8.03
N LEU A 134 -15.29 -31.11 6.98
CA LEU A 134 -16.24 -32.23 7.02
C LEU A 134 -15.56 -33.61 7.03
N ALA A 135 -14.39 -33.75 6.41
CA ALA A 135 -13.66 -35.01 6.31
C ALA A 135 -12.98 -35.41 7.64
N GLY A 136 -12.67 -34.44 8.50
CA GLY A 136 -12.05 -34.67 9.81
C GLY A 136 -13.02 -35.20 10.88
N ARG A 137 -13.06 -34.54 12.04
CA ARG A 137 -14.04 -34.81 13.11
C ARG A 137 -15.01 -33.65 13.22
N PRO A 138 -15.93 -33.48 12.26
CA PRO A 138 -16.78 -32.30 12.21
C PRO A 138 -17.73 -32.23 13.40
N ALA A 139 -17.94 -31.01 13.90
CA ALA A 139 -19.03 -30.74 14.83
C ALA A 139 -20.38 -31.07 14.17
N ALA A 140 -21.33 -31.59 14.94
CA ALA A 140 -22.67 -31.88 14.43
C ALA A 140 -23.37 -30.64 13.82
N ALA A 141 -23.02 -29.44 14.32
CA ALA A 141 -23.50 -28.17 13.77
C ALA A 141 -23.02 -27.95 12.32
N LEU A 142 -21.73 -28.17 12.04
CA LEU A 142 -21.16 -28.06 10.70
C LEU A 142 -21.78 -29.09 9.73
N ILE A 143 -21.96 -30.34 10.19
CA ILE A 143 -22.62 -31.37 9.37
C ILE A 143 -24.03 -30.94 8.96
N ARG A 144 -24.79 -30.31 9.86
CA ARG A 144 -26.12 -29.78 9.53
C ARG A 144 -26.04 -28.59 8.57
N ALA A 145 -25.12 -27.66 8.81
CA ALA A 145 -24.92 -26.49 7.95
C ALA A 145 -24.57 -26.85 6.51
N ALA A 146 -23.82 -27.94 6.29
CA ALA A 146 -23.45 -28.41 4.96
C ALA A 146 -24.58 -29.11 4.20
N ARG A 147 -25.63 -29.59 4.87
CA ARG A 147 -26.68 -30.45 4.27
C ARG A 147 -27.76 -29.70 3.48
N ARG A 148 -27.56 -28.40 3.21
CA ARG A 148 -28.52 -27.45 2.62
C ARG A 148 -29.74 -27.25 3.50
N THR A 149 -29.92 -26.05 4.04
CA THR A 149 -31.13 -25.71 4.77
C THR A 149 -31.57 -24.32 4.36
N ALA A 150 -32.48 -24.22 3.39
CA ALA A 150 -33.23 -22.98 3.18
C ALA A 150 -33.84 -22.58 4.53
N CYS A 151 -33.43 -21.43 5.05
CA CYS A 151 -33.58 -21.01 6.44
C CYS A 151 -34.71 -21.68 7.23
N GLY A 152 -34.32 -22.34 8.32
CA GLY A 152 -35.27 -22.81 9.33
C GLY A 152 -36.02 -21.65 9.99
N GLU A 153 -37.00 -21.97 10.84
CA GLU A 153 -37.92 -21.00 11.46
C GLU A 153 -37.24 -19.88 12.29
N GLU A 154 -35.95 -20.00 12.63
CA GLU A 154 -35.27 -19.12 13.58
C GLU A 154 -34.58 -17.86 13.01
N THR A 155 -34.59 -17.58 11.71
CA THR A 155 -34.01 -16.31 11.21
C THR A 155 -34.82 -15.66 10.09
N ARG A 156 -35.69 -14.71 10.48
CA ARG A 156 -36.21 -13.70 9.56
C ARG A 156 -35.02 -12.94 8.96
N GLY A 157 -34.95 -12.84 7.63
CA GLY A 157 -33.99 -11.97 6.94
C GLY A 157 -32.83 -12.66 6.20
N CYS A 158 -32.79 -13.99 6.16
CA CYS A 158 -31.83 -14.69 5.30
C CYS A 158 -32.06 -14.39 3.80
N VAL A 159 -30.97 -14.39 3.03
CA VAL A 159 -31.02 -14.33 1.56
C VAL A 159 -30.67 -15.70 1.00
N GLY A 160 -31.60 -16.33 0.27
CA GLY A 160 -31.42 -17.68 -0.26
C GLY A 160 -30.91 -17.70 -1.71
N PHE A 161 -30.04 -18.67 -2.02
CA PHE A 161 -29.43 -18.87 -3.33
C PHE A 161 -29.81 -20.25 -3.87
N ARG A 162 -30.50 -20.27 -5.02
CA ARG A 162 -31.07 -21.51 -5.58
C ARG A 162 -29.98 -22.42 -6.15
N GLU A 163 -28.94 -21.82 -6.69
CA GLU A 163 -27.79 -22.43 -7.34
C GLU A 163 -27.06 -23.38 -6.39
N THR A 164 -26.77 -22.91 -5.18
CA THR A 164 -26.10 -23.70 -4.15
C THR A 164 -27.07 -24.37 -3.18
N GLY A 165 -28.29 -23.86 -3.07
CA GLY A 165 -29.29 -24.32 -2.10
C GLY A 165 -29.00 -23.87 -0.66
N HIS A 166 -28.15 -22.85 -0.50
CA HIS A 166 -27.75 -22.27 0.78
C HIS A 166 -28.23 -20.83 0.93
N THR A 167 -28.14 -20.30 2.15
CA THR A 167 -28.53 -18.93 2.45
C THR A 167 -27.36 -18.13 2.99
N VAL A 168 -27.41 -16.80 2.88
CA VAL A 168 -26.56 -15.89 3.66
C VAL A 168 -27.32 -15.52 4.93
N HIS A 169 -26.70 -15.79 6.07
CA HIS A 169 -27.29 -15.51 7.38
C HIS A 169 -27.21 -13.99 7.68
N PRO A 170 -28.21 -13.39 8.35
CA PRO A 170 -28.25 -11.94 8.61
C PRO A 170 -26.99 -11.37 9.25
N ALA A 171 -26.34 -12.14 10.15
CA ALA A 171 -25.09 -11.73 10.80
C ALA A 171 -23.91 -11.52 9.84
N PHE A 172 -23.95 -12.09 8.63
CA PHE A 172 -22.91 -11.91 7.62
C PHE A 172 -23.34 -10.96 6.50
N ARG A 173 -24.61 -10.53 6.48
CA ARG A 173 -25.21 -9.93 5.29
C ARG A 173 -24.56 -8.62 4.89
N GLU A 174 -24.42 -7.69 5.84
CA GLU A 174 -23.82 -6.37 5.57
C GLU A 174 -22.40 -6.52 5.02
N ARG A 175 -21.59 -7.34 5.68
CA ARG A 175 -20.22 -7.60 5.26
C ARG A 175 -20.13 -8.32 3.91
N TRP A 176 -21.02 -9.27 3.66
CA TRP A 176 -21.13 -9.97 2.38
C TRP A 176 -21.48 -9.00 1.24
N GLU A 177 -22.41 -8.07 1.46
CA GLU A 177 -22.75 -7.04 0.47
C GLU A 177 -21.57 -6.06 0.23
N GLU A 178 -20.86 -5.65 1.27
CA GLU A 178 -19.68 -4.76 1.17
C GLU A 178 -18.55 -5.36 0.32
N PHE A 179 -18.33 -6.66 0.46
CA PHE A 179 -17.30 -7.38 -0.30
C PHE A 179 -17.64 -7.66 -1.76
N GLU A 180 -18.74 -7.11 -2.30
CA GLU A 180 -19.26 -7.48 -3.62
C GLU A 180 -19.33 -9.01 -3.77
N ALA A 181 -19.84 -9.69 -2.73
CA ALA A 181 -19.51 -11.09 -2.49
C ALA A 181 -19.90 -12.07 -3.59
N GLU A 182 -20.95 -11.80 -4.39
CA GLU A 182 -21.27 -12.61 -5.57
C GLU A 182 -20.06 -12.76 -6.50
N ARG A 183 -19.24 -11.70 -6.58
CA ARG A 183 -18.03 -11.66 -7.40
C ARG A 183 -16.80 -12.21 -6.69
N TRP A 184 -16.58 -11.86 -5.43
CA TRP A 184 -15.30 -12.15 -4.75
C TRP A 184 -15.35 -13.29 -3.73
N LEU A 185 -16.41 -13.42 -2.93
CA LEU A 185 -16.56 -14.57 -2.03
C LEU A 185 -17.18 -15.78 -2.76
N GLY A 186 -17.93 -15.51 -3.83
CA GLY A 186 -18.81 -16.46 -4.48
C GLY A 186 -20.04 -16.81 -3.63
N MET A 187 -20.76 -17.83 -4.06
CA MET A 187 -22.03 -18.21 -3.45
C MET A 187 -21.83 -18.87 -2.08
N PRO A 188 -22.81 -18.81 -1.16
CA PRO A 188 -22.73 -19.59 0.09
C PRO A 188 -22.73 -21.09 -0.22
N VAL A 189 -21.84 -21.84 0.45
CA VAL A 189 -21.72 -23.31 0.33
C VAL A 189 -22.03 -24.04 1.64
N SER A 190 -22.38 -23.30 2.68
CA SER A 190 -22.95 -23.80 3.93
C SER A 190 -23.98 -22.82 4.47
N GLU A 191 -24.85 -23.26 5.38
CA GLU A 191 -25.51 -22.33 6.30
C GLU A 191 -24.49 -21.78 7.32
N ALA A 192 -24.87 -20.69 8.00
CA ALA A 192 -24.15 -20.26 9.19
C ALA A 192 -24.37 -21.25 10.34
N TYR A 193 -23.32 -21.52 11.11
CA TYR A 193 -23.40 -22.35 12.32
C TYR A 193 -22.59 -21.75 13.46
N ARG A 194 -22.97 -22.07 14.70
CA ARG A 194 -22.15 -21.76 15.88
C ARG A 194 -21.01 -22.75 16.02
N ALA A 195 -19.79 -22.24 16.05
CA ALA A 195 -18.59 -22.96 16.42
C ALA A 195 -18.51 -23.17 17.95
N ALA A 196 -17.51 -23.95 18.40
CA ALA A 196 -17.36 -24.33 19.80
C ALA A 196 -17.02 -23.14 20.73
N ASP A 197 -16.33 -22.14 20.18
CA ASP A 197 -16.02 -20.85 20.82
C ASP A 197 -17.23 -19.90 20.87
N GLY A 198 -18.37 -20.31 20.32
CA GLY A 198 -19.58 -19.51 20.26
C GLY A 198 -19.64 -18.53 19.08
N SER A 199 -18.58 -18.43 18.27
CA SER A 199 -18.59 -17.62 17.05
C SER A 199 -19.54 -18.19 16.01
N TRP A 200 -20.13 -17.34 15.17
CA TRP A 200 -20.82 -17.81 13.96
C TRP A 200 -19.80 -17.98 12.85
N ILE A 201 -19.90 -19.07 12.09
CA ILE A 201 -19.05 -19.32 10.91
C ILE A 201 -19.93 -19.66 9.72
N GLN A 202 -19.58 -19.14 8.54
CA GLN A 202 -20.22 -19.50 7.28
C GLN A 202 -19.19 -19.62 6.16
N TYR A 203 -19.31 -20.68 5.35
CA TYR A 203 -18.44 -20.94 4.20
C TYR A 203 -19.09 -20.44 2.90
N PHE A 204 -18.26 -19.81 2.08
CA PHE A 204 -18.54 -19.38 0.71
C PHE A 204 -17.61 -20.11 -0.26
N GLU A 205 -17.80 -19.94 -1.56
CA GLU A 205 -16.98 -20.64 -2.55
C GLU A 205 -15.49 -20.31 -2.40
N GLY A 206 -15.14 -19.02 -2.31
CA GLY A 206 -13.76 -18.54 -2.28
C GLY A 206 -13.22 -18.16 -0.90
N ALA A 207 -14.08 -18.04 0.12
CA ALA A 207 -13.72 -17.57 1.46
C ALA A 207 -14.58 -18.25 2.53
N ALA A 208 -14.25 -18.04 3.79
CA ALA A 208 -15.14 -18.32 4.92
C ALA A 208 -15.14 -17.12 5.86
N LEU A 209 -16.28 -16.79 6.45
CA LEU A 209 -16.43 -15.65 7.36
C LEU A 209 -16.74 -16.15 8.77
N ARG A 210 -16.29 -15.39 9.77
CA ARG A 210 -16.59 -15.58 11.19
C ARG A 210 -17.19 -14.30 11.79
N VAL A 211 -18.10 -14.46 12.74
CA VAL A 211 -18.57 -13.37 13.61
C VAL A 211 -18.11 -13.60 15.04
N ILE A 212 -17.40 -12.62 15.59
CA ILE A 212 -17.06 -12.52 17.03
C ILE A 212 -17.63 -11.20 17.54
N GLY A 213 -18.50 -11.24 18.55
CA GLY A 213 -19.22 -10.05 18.98
C GLY A 213 -20.11 -9.50 17.86
N GLU A 214 -19.82 -8.28 17.41
CA GLU A 214 -20.50 -7.61 16.29
C GLU A 214 -19.63 -7.54 15.01
N GLU A 215 -18.38 -8.03 15.07
CA GLU A 215 -17.43 -7.93 13.97
C GLU A 215 -17.49 -9.14 13.05
N VAL A 216 -17.44 -8.90 11.74
CA VAL A 216 -17.40 -9.93 10.70
C VAL A 216 -16.06 -9.91 9.98
N GLU A 217 -15.31 -10.99 10.12
CA GLU A 217 -13.96 -11.14 9.58
C GLU A 217 -13.83 -12.39 8.69
N PRO A 218 -12.98 -12.36 7.65
CA PRO A 218 -12.62 -13.57 6.93
C PRO A 218 -11.74 -14.49 7.79
N LEU A 219 -11.93 -15.79 7.65
CA LEU A 219 -11.05 -16.80 8.22
C LEU A 219 -9.78 -16.92 7.34
N PRO A 220 -8.61 -17.23 7.95
CA PRO A 220 -7.33 -17.34 7.25
C PRO A 220 -7.21 -18.66 6.46
N ILE A 221 -8.21 -18.97 5.63
CA ILE A 221 -8.27 -20.21 4.87
C ILE A 221 -7.26 -20.24 3.72
N GLY A 222 -6.76 -19.09 3.28
CA GLY A 222 -5.69 -18.99 2.29
C GLY A 222 -4.37 -19.47 2.87
N THR A 223 -4.00 -19.01 4.07
CA THR A 223 -2.86 -19.52 4.85
C THR A 223 -2.97 -21.02 5.09
N ALA A 224 -4.09 -21.47 5.63
CA ALA A 224 -4.30 -22.91 5.90
C ALA A 224 -4.22 -23.76 4.62
N THR A 225 -4.69 -23.23 3.48
CA THR A 225 -4.60 -23.92 2.19
C THR A 225 -3.17 -23.94 1.65
N ALA A 226 -2.43 -22.83 1.75
CA ALA A 226 -1.05 -22.75 1.31
C ALA A 226 -0.15 -23.72 2.10
N GLU A 227 -0.35 -23.81 3.42
CA GLU A 227 0.34 -24.78 4.28
C GLU A 227 0.04 -26.23 3.86
N ARG A 228 -1.24 -26.56 3.67
CA ARG A 228 -1.68 -27.90 3.24
C ARG A 228 -1.10 -28.30 1.88
N LEU A 229 -0.97 -27.34 0.97
CA LEU A 229 -0.41 -27.55 -0.36
C LEU A 229 1.12 -27.44 -0.39
N GLU A 230 1.75 -27.21 0.76
CA GLU A 230 3.21 -27.03 0.90
C GLU A 230 3.76 -25.95 -0.05
N LEU A 231 3.01 -24.86 -0.21
CA LEU A 231 3.43 -23.74 -1.04
C LEU A 231 4.59 -22.98 -0.38
N ASP A 232 5.46 -22.38 -1.19
CA ASP A 232 6.55 -21.54 -0.69
C ASP A 232 6.01 -20.19 -0.19
N THR A 233 5.83 -20.09 1.11
CA THR A 233 5.42 -18.88 1.83
C THR A 233 6.59 -18.16 2.50
N ARG A 234 7.84 -18.50 2.11
CA ARG A 234 9.02 -17.81 2.63
C ARG A 234 9.04 -16.39 2.08
N ARG A 235 9.30 -15.43 2.97
CA ARG A 235 9.50 -14.03 2.63
C ARG A 235 10.55 -13.89 1.53
N VAL A 236 10.25 -13.12 0.49
CA VAL A 236 11.21 -12.81 -0.56
C VAL A 236 12.01 -11.57 -0.20
N VAL A 237 13.25 -11.51 -0.68
CA VAL A 237 14.04 -10.27 -0.61
C VAL A 237 13.41 -9.26 -1.55
N ARG A 238 13.03 -8.09 -1.02
CA ARG A 238 12.44 -7.02 -1.83
C ARG A 238 13.42 -6.61 -2.94
N PRO A 239 13.03 -6.68 -4.22
CA PRO A 239 13.83 -6.10 -5.29
C PRO A 239 13.93 -4.57 -5.14
N ASN A 240 15.10 -3.99 -5.35
CA ASN A 240 15.31 -2.54 -5.19
C ASN A 240 14.45 -1.69 -6.14
N THR A 241 13.94 -2.29 -7.22
CA THR A 241 13.04 -1.65 -8.19
C THR A 241 11.57 -1.72 -7.80
N VAL A 242 11.20 -2.49 -6.77
CA VAL A 242 9.82 -2.69 -6.32
C VAL A 242 9.59 -1.84 -5.06
N PRO A 243 8.74 -0.80 -5.12
CA PRO A 243 8.47 0.04 -3.96
C PRO A 243 7.67 -0.71 -2.88
N LEU A 244 7.77 -0.25 -1.64
CA LEU A 244 6.86 -0.70 -0.58
C LEU A 244 5.43 -0.28 -0.92
N TYR A 245 4.47 -1.12 -0.59
CA TYR A 245 3.08 -0.72 -0.70
C TYR A 245 2.78 0.51 0.16
N ALA A 246 2.29 1.56 -0.49
CA ALA A 246 1.67 2.70 0.17
C ALA A 246 0.46 3.13 -0.67
N ALA A 247 -0.68 3.41 -0.02
CA ALA A 247 -1.90 3.83 -0.71
C ALA A 247 -1.67 5.09 -1.58
N ALA A 248 -0.78 5.99 -1.14
CA ALA A 248 -0.39 7.20 -1.85
C ALA A 248 0.24 6.94 -3.24
N LEU A 249 0.84 5.78 -3.48
CA LEU A 249 1.40 5.41 -4.80
C LEU A 249 0.32 5.33 -5.89
N PHE A 250 -0.94 5.31 -5.48
CA PHE A 250 -2.08 5.12 -6.39
C PHE A 250 -3.19 6.15 -6.20
N ALA A 251 -2.92 7.20 -5.42
CA ALA A 251 -3.82 8.33 -5.34
C ALA A 251 -3.82 9.07 -6.69
N PRO A 252 -4.99 9.50 -7.21
CA PRO A 252 -5.02 10.32 -8.41
C PRO A 252 -4.20 11.60 -8.18
N GLN A 253 -3.25 11.89 -9.07
CA GLN A 253 -2.47 13.11 -8.98
C GLN A 253 -3.39 14.33 -9.08
N PRO A 254 -3.22 15.36 -8.23
CA PRO A 254 -4.01 16.58 -8.34
C PRO A 254 -3.76 17.18 -9.71
N ALA A 255 -4.84 17.50 -10.43
CA ALA A 255 -4.76 18.14 -11.74
C ALA A 255 -3.92 19.42 -11.62
N ALA A 256 -2.78 19.44 -12.29
CA ALA A 256 -1.96 20.64 -12.40
C ALA A 256 -2.78 21.74 -13.10
N GLY A 257 -3.25 22.75 -12.36
CA GLY A 257 -3.81 23.96 -12.95
C GLY A 257 -5.07 24.59 -12.35
N ALA A 258 -5.44 24.32 -11.09
CA ALA A 258 -6.49 25.09 -10.42
C ALA A 258 -5.89 26.10 -9.42
N THR A 259 -5.56 27.31 -9.89
CA THR A 259 -5.36 28.45 -8.99
C THR A 259 -6.70 28.83 -8.35
N PRO A 260 -6.80 28.98 -7.02
CA PRO A 260 -8.02 29.45 -6.38
C PRO A 260 -8.27 30.90 -6.77
N ARG A 261 -9.35 31.16 -7.51
CA ARG A 261 -9.83 32.51 -7.82
C ARG A 261 -10.50 33.07 -6.57
N ALA A 262 -9.79 33.91 -5.83
CA ALA A 262 -10.33 34.64 -4.69
C ALA A 262 -11.23 35.79 -5.19
N ASP A 263 -12.53 35.54 -5.24
CA ASP A 263 -13.56 36.59 -5.31
C ASP A 263 -14.82 36.14 -4.56
N ARG A 264 -14.80 36.27 -3.22
CA ARG A 264 -16.03 36.45 -2.44
C ARG A 264 -15.75 37.31 -1.21
N LYS A 265 -16.32 38.50 -1.23
CA LYS A 265 -16.29 39.52 -0.18
C LYS A 265 -16.89 38.98 1.14
N PRO A 266 -16.27 39.19 2.32
CA PRO A 266 -16.86 38.85 3.60
C PRO A 266 -17.87 39.89 4.08
N ALA A 267 -18.90 39.44 4.79
CA ALA A 267 -19.82 40.30 5.53
C ALA A 267 -19.20 40.71 6.88
N GLU A 268 -19.05 42.03 7.03
CA GLU A 268 -19.03 42.86 8.24
C GLU A 268 -19.06 42.20 9.63
N THR A 269 -17.97 42.37 10.38
CA THR A 269 -17.98 42.73 11.83
C THR A 269 -16.68 43.46 12.18
N ASP A 270 -16.81 44.60 12.86
CA ASP A 270 -15.76 45.46 13.45
C ASP A 270 -16.11 45.63 14.95
N PRO A 271 -15.25 46.09 15.90
CA PRO A 271 -13.80 46.39 15.87
C PRO A 271 -13.00 45.85 17.08
N SER A 272 -11.68 46.13 17.05
CA SER A 272 -10.83 46.49 18.21
C SER A 272 -10.02 45.40 18.93
N SER A 273 -8.78 45.20 18.49
CA SER A 273 -7.58 45.49 19.32
C SER A 273 -6.29 45.29 18.54
N ALA A 274 -5.43 46.29 18.62
CA ALA A 274 -4.06 46.27 18.13
C ALA A 274 -3.18 45.31 18.97
N LEU A 275 -2.15 44.74 18.37
CA LEU A 275 -0.75 45.08 18.67
C LEU A 275 0.21 44.39 17.68
N GLU A 276 1.27 45.13 17.34
CA GLU A 276 2.30 44.87 16.33
C GLU A 276 3.22 43.67 16.62
N ALA A 277 3.83 43.12 15.55
CA ALA A 277 5.12 42.42 15.59
C ALA A 277 5.92 42.66 14.29
N PRO A 278 7.27 42.60 14.34
CA PRO A 278 8.15 43.32 13.41
C PRO A 278 8.58 42.51 12.17
N THR A 279 8.93 43.26 11.12
CA THR A 279 9.56 42.83 9.87
C THR A 279 10.98 42.28 10.06
N ALA A 280 11.30 41.17 9.36
CA ALA A 280 12.66 40.69 9.11
C ALA A 280 12.96 40.71 7.58
N PRO A 281 14.23 40.86 7.15
CA PRO A 281 14.58 41.32 5.81
C PRO A 281 14.76 40.18 4.79
N VAL A 282 14.58 40.54 3.53
CA VAL A 282 14.87 39.75 2.33
C VAL A 282 16.38 39.76 2.05
N ILE A 283 16.96 38.60 1.75
CA ILE A 283 18.30 38.48 1.16
C ILE A 283 18.13 37.86 -0.23
N GLU A 284 18.60 38.58 -1.25
CA GLU A 284 18.61 38.16 -2.66
C GLU A 284 19.58 36.99 -2.91
N ALA A 285 19.13 36.02 -3.72
CA ALA A 285 19.98 34.95 -4.24
C ALA A 285 20.68 35.41 -5.53
N VAL A 286 21.98 35.14 -5.63
CA VAL A 286 22.81 35.35 -6.82
C VAL A 286 22.88 34.04 -7.59
N GLU A 287 22.57 34.08 -8.88
CA GLU A 287 22.53 32.96 -9.81
C GLU A 287 23.95 32.73 -10.40
N GLU A 288 24.52 31.54 -10.20
CA GLU A 288 25.78 31.13 -10.84
C GLU A 288 25.50 30.04 -11.89
N THR A 289 25.98 30.28 -13.11
CA THR A 289 25.73 29.45 -14.30
C THR A 289 26.86 28.45 -14.48
N VAL A 290 26.52 27.17 -14.69
CA VAL A 290 27.47 26.08 -15.03
C VAL A 290 27.20 25.63 -16.47
N PRO A 291 28.21 25.51 -17.34
CA PRO A 291 28.00 25.10 -18.73
C PRO A 291 27.93 23.56 -18.88
N ALA A 292 27.13 23.11 -19.84
CA ALA A 292 26.97 21.71 -20.22
C ALA A 292 28.20 21.15 -20.97
N PRO A 293 28.52 19.84 -20.87
CA PRO A 293 29.59 19.23 -21.64
C PRO A 293 29.15 18.83 -23.05
N GLU A 294 30.06 18.97 -24.00
CA GLU A 294 29.92 18.67 -25.42
C GLU A 294 30.20 17.18 -25.70
N LEU A 295 29.31 16.51 -26.45
CA LEU A 295 29.42 15.09 -26.83
C LEU A 295 30.31 14.92 -28.07
N ALA A 296 31.34 14.09 -27.97
CA ALA A 296 32.15 13.63 -29.11
C ALA A 296 31.51 12.42 -29.82
N PRO A 297 31.73 12.21 -31.14
CA PRO A 297 31.02 11.19 -31.91
C PRO A 297 31.65 9.79 -31.76
N LEU A 298 30.77 8.78 -31.75
CA LEU A 298 31.09 7.35 -31.73
C LEU A 298 31.75 6.90 -33.05
N ALA A 299 32.87 6.19 -32.95
CA ALA A 299 33.48 5.46 -34.06
C ALA A 299 33.09 3.96 -34.00
N GLU A 300 32.72 3.40 -35.15
CA GLU A 300 32.35 1.98 -35.31
C GLU A 300 33.58 1.05 -35.24
N PRO A 301 33.47 -0.17 -34.65
CA PRO A 301 34.54 -1.15 -34.74
C PRO A 301 34.40 -2.09 -35.95
N ALA A 302 35.54 -2.42 -36.56
CA ALA A 302 35.71 -3.42 -37.62
C ALA A 302 35.76 -4.87 -37.04
N PRO A 303 35.55 -5.93 -37.85
CA PRO A 303 35.44 -7.29 -37.33
C PRO A 303 36.80 -7.97 -37.22
N GLU A 304 37.06 -8.64 -36.10
CA GLU A 304 38.29 -9.41 -35.87
C GLU A 304 38.02 -10.92 -35.72
N VAL A 305 39.05 -11.67 -36.08
CA VAL A 305 39.08 -13.04 -36.60
C VAL A 305 39.03 -14.09 -35.48
N ILE A 306 38.32 -15.20 -35.73
CA ILE A 306 38.25 -16.38 -34.86
C ILE A 306 39.56 -17.17 -34.96
N ALA A 307 40.22 -17.40 -33.83
CA ALA A 307 41.22 -18.44 -33.67
C ALA A 307 40.94 -19.22 -32.37
N GLU A 308 40.73 -20.53 -32.49
CA GLU A 308 40.59 -21.46 -31.35
C GLU A 308 41.92 -21.57 -30.58
N PRO A 309 41.91 -21.54 -29.24
CA PRO A 309 43.04 -21.99 -28.46
C PRO A 309 42.89 -23.43 -27.97
N ALA A 310 44.04 -24.07 -27.88
CA ALA A 310 44.29 -25.46 -27.57
C ALA A 310 43.88 -25.88 -26.14
N VAL A 311 43.63 -27.19 -25.99
CA VAL A 311 43.29 -27.88 -24.75
C VAL A 311 44.54 -28.06 -23.87
N GLU A 312 44.47 -27.56 -22.63
CA GLU A 312 45.37 -27.86 -21.50
C GLU A 312 44.58 -28.51 -20.34
N PRO A 313 45.23 -29.26 -19.44
CA PRO A 313 44.59 -30.36 -18.70
C PRO A 313 43.78 -29.91 -17.48
N GLU A 314 42.74 -30.70 -17.19
CA GLU A 314 41.76 -30.52 -16.11
C GLU A 314 42.41 -30.54 -14.71
N VAL A 315 42.41 -29.39 -14.05
CA VAL A 315 42.71 -29.23 -12.62
C VAL A 315 41.38 -29.38 -11.87
N ALA A 316 41.33 -30.28 -10.89
CA ALA A 316 40.15 -30.49 -10.05
C ALA A 316 39.75 -29.18 -9.32
N PRO A 317 38.44 -28.85 -9.23
CA PRO A 317 38.01 -27.60 -8.62
C PRO A 317 38.23 -27.62 -7.10
N GLU A 318 38.87 -26.57 -6.59
CA GLU A 318 38.89 -26.20 -5.17
C GLU A 318 37.45 -25.95 -4.67
N PRO A 319 37.14 -26.20 -3.39
CA PRO A 319 35.81 -26.00 -2.85
C PRO A 319 35.41 -24.52 -2.94
N PHE A 320 34.24 -24.28 -3.55
CA PHE A 320 33.60 -22.98 -3.65
C PHE A 320 33.31 -22.42 -2.25
N VAL A 321 34.06 -21.39 -1.86
CA VAL A 321 33.72 -20.55 -0.70
C VAL A 321 32.72 -19.52 -1.20
N GLU A 322 31.47 -19.65 -0.75
CA GLU A 322 30.38 -18.70 -1.00
C GLU A 322 30.78 -17.33 -0.43
N PRO A 323 30.78 -16.24 -1.23
CA PRO A 323 31.03 -14.91 -0.67
C PRO A 323 29.86 -14.54 0.26
N GLU A 324 30.16 -14.18 1.51
CA GLU A 324 29.18 -13.55 2.39
C GLU A 324 28.58 -12.33 1.67
N PRO A 325 27.25 -12.19 1.61
CA PRO A 325 26.64 -11.05 0.96
C PRO A 325 26.97 -9.80 1.77
N GLU A 326 27.75 -8.91 1.18
CA GLU A 326 27.92 -7.55 1.67
C GLU A 326 26.53 -6.88 1.65
N VAL A 327 25.97 -6.67 2.84
CA VAL A 327 24.68 -6.00 3.03
C VAL A 327 24.87 -4.54 2.65
N VAL A 328 24.56 -4.18 1.41
CA VAL A 328 24.49 -2.78 1.00
C VAL A 328 23.24 -2.19 1.66
N ALA A 329 23.45 -1.41 2.72
CA ALA A 329 22.39 -0.69 3.42
C ALA A 329 21.57 0.16 2.43
N PRO A 330 20.23 0.09 2.45
CA PRO A 330 19.41 1.01 1.66
C PRO A 330 19.71 2.44 2.09
N GLU A 331 19.77 3.39 1.16
CA GLU A 331 19.95 4.81 1.48
C GLU A 331 18.99 5.22 2.61
N ALA A 332 19.58 5.51 3.77
CA ALA A 332 18.89 5.78 5.01
C ALA A 332 18.02 7.03 4.87
N ILE A 333 16.76 6.97 5.29
CA ILE A 333 16.10 8.17 5.79
C ILE A 333 16.93 8.63 6.98
N ALA A 334 17.75 9.67 6.77
CA ALA A 334 18.70 10.16 7.76
C ALA A 334 17.94 10.48 9.05
N GLY A 335 18.20 9.67 10.08
CA GLY A 335 17.65 9.91 11.41
C GLY A 335 18.49 10.94 12.17
N PRO A 336 18.04 11.34 13.36
CA PRO A 336 18.72 12.36 14.17
C PRO A 336 20.07 11.91 14.76
N GLY A 337 20.51 10.68 14.46
CA GLY A 337 21.64 10.01 15.10
C GLY A 337 21.30 9.50 16.51
N PRO A 338 22.23 8.77 17.15
CA PRO A 338 22.09 8.38 18.56
C PRO A 338 22.02 9.62 19.45
N GLN A 339 21.14 9.60 20.45
CA GLN A 339 20.90 10.73 21.37
C GLN A 339 21.57 10.50 22.73
N GLN A 340 21.69 9.25 23.17
CA GLN A 340 22.32 8.85 24.43
C GLN A 340 23.78 8.40 24.25
N GLY A 341 24.20 8.10 23.02
CA GLY A 341 25.56 7.65 22.72
C GLY A 341 25.84 6.24 23.23
N ALA A 342 24.80 5.42 23.37
CA ALA A 342 24.90 4.01 23.75
C ALA A 342 25.40 3.16 22.58
N ALA A 343 25.95 1.97 22.89
CA ALA A 343 26.39 1.02 21.87
C ALA A 343 25.23 0.52 21.00
N GLN A 344 24.03 0.38 21.59
CA GLN A 344 22.77 0.14 20.90
C GLN A 344 21.74 1.16 21.39
N GLU A 345 21.10 1.87 20.48
CA GLU A 345 20.12 2.90 20.81
C GLU A 345 18.92 2.88 19.85
N ILE A 346 17.74 3.06 20.41
CA ILE A 346 16.49 3.26 19.69
C ILE A 346 16.10 4.72 19.84
N VAL A 347 15.84 5.41 18.73
CA VAL A 347 15.33 6.79 18.73
C VAL A 347 13.97 6.81 18.05
N ILE A 348 12.97 7.39 18.72
CA ILE A 348 11.58 7.48 18.25
C ILE A 348 11.21 8.96 18.17
N SER A 349 10.73 9.42 17.03
CA SER A 349 10.13 10.75 16.88
C SER A 349 8.62 10.64 16.82
N ILE A 350 7.96 11.41 17.68
CA ILE A 350 6.49 11.55 17.68
C ILE A 350 6.05 12.36 16.47
N SER A 351 6.67 13.49 16.17
CA SER A 351 6.28 14.34 15.03
C SER A 351 6.48 13.65 13.68
N ALA A 352 7.55 12.88 13.53
CA ALA A 352 7.83 12.13 12.30
C ALA A 352 7.16 10.74 12.27
N GLN A 353 6.62 10.26 13.40
CA GLN A 353 6.08 8.91 13.55
C GLN A 353 7.03 7.83 13.01
N GLN A 354 8.30 7.96 13.40
CA GLN A 354 9.40 7.20 12.85
C GLN A 354 10.34 6.75 13.98
N LEU A 355 10.87 5.55 13.83
CA LEU A 355 11.86 4.95 14.70
C LEU A 355 13.15 4.70 13.90
N TRP A 356 14.28 4.86 14.58
CA TRP A 356 15.62 4.51 14.12
C TRP A 356 16.32 3.66 15.18
N ALA A 357 16.99 2.59 14.78
CA ALA A 357 17.84 1.77 15.61
C ALA A 357 19.30 1.95 15.17
N TYR A 358 20.18 2.26 16.13
CA TYR A 358 21.58 2.54 15.91
C TYR A 358 22.48 1.53 16.62
N GLU A 359 23.56 1.14 15.96
CA GLU A 359 24.73 0.53 16.60
C GLU A 359 25.89 1.53 16.56
N GLY A 360 26.24 2.08 17.72
CA GLY A 360 27.11 3.26 17.80
C GLY A 360 26.52 4.42 16.99
N ASN A 361 27.19 4.79 15.88
CA ASN A 361 26.73 5.85 14.97
C ASN A 361 26.08 5.31 13.68
N GLU A 362 26.04 4.00 13.49
CA GLU A 362 25.51 3.38 12.29
C GLU A 362 24.02 3.12 12.44
N LEU A 363 23.23 3.55 11.45
CA LEU A 363 21.82 3.21 11.39
C LEU A 363 21.67 1.76 10.91
N VAL A 364 21.20 0.87 11.79
CA VAL A 364 21.04 -0.55 11.49
C VAL A 364 19.60 -0.93 11.12
N ASN A 365 18.60 -0.13 11.55
CA ASN A 365 17.20 -0.32 11.13
C ASN A 365 16.40 0.98 11.28
N SER A 366 15.33 1.15 10.50
CA SER A 366 14.37 2.23 10.68
C SER A 366 12.98 1.83 10.20
N THR A 367 11.93 2.34 10.86
CA THR A 367 10.53 2.09 10.47
C THR A 367 9.61 3.24 10.85
N LEU A 368 8.52 3.40 10.11
CA LEU A 368 7.37 4.14 10.62
C LEU A 368 6.77 3.41 11.82
N VAL A 369 6.24 4.17 12.77
CA VAL A 369 5.59 3.69 13.99
C VAL A 369 4.25 4.40 14.20
N SER A 370 3.43 3.89 15.11
CA SER A 370 2.30 4.67 15.65
C SER A 370 2.52 4.88 17.14
N THR A 371 2.74 6.12 17.55
CA THR A 371 2.84 6.47 18.97
C THR A 371 1.45 6.78 19.55
N GLY A 372 1.44 7.17 20.82
CA GLY A 372 0.25 7.58 21.53
C GLY A 372 -0.47 8.76 20.89
N THR A 373 -1.80 8.73 20.85
CA THR A 373 -2.63 9.80 20.26
C THR A 373 -2.51 11.14 20.98
N ALA A 374 -2.10 11.13 22.25
CA ALA A 374 -2.00 12.30 23.12
C ALA A 374 -3.31 13.10 23.26
N GLU A 375 -4.47 12.46 23.03
CA GLU A 375 -5.79 13.06 23.25
C GLU A 375 -6.04 13.32 24.74
N VAL A 376 -5.49 12.45 25.58
CA VAL A 376 -5.40 12.60 27.03
C VAL A 376 -4.00 12.23 27.51
N GLU A 377 -3.62 12.69 28.71
CA GLU A 377 -2.30 12.41 29.30
C GLU A 377 -1.98 10.92 29.36
N ALA A 378 -2.98 10.08 29.65
CA ALA A 378 -2.84 8.62 29.71
C ALA A 378 -2.54 7.96 28.35
N THR A 379 -2.69 8.69 27.24
CA THR A 379 -2.40 8.21 25.88
C THR A 379 -1.16 8.85 25.28
N THR A 380 -0.38 9.59 26.07
CA THR A 380 0.82 10.28 25.60
C THR A 380 2.03 9.37 25.70
N THR A 381 2.74 9.17 24.58
CA THR A 381 4.07 8.53 24.63
C THR A 381 5.07 9.48 25.31
N PRO A 382 5.76 9.04 26.37
CA PRO A 382 6.57 9.95 27.19
C PRO A 382 7.87 10.33 26.49
N ILE A 383 8.03 11.62 26.19
CA ILE A 383 9.28 12.20 25.68
C ILE A 383 10.39 12.06 26.71
N GLY A 384 11.62 11.77 26.27
CA GLY A 384 12.80 11.72 27.12
C GLY A 384 13.70 10.52 26.86
N SER A 385 14.66 10.33 27.75
CA SER A 385 15.59 9.21 27.74
C SER A 385 15.09 8.09 28.64
N HIS A 386 15.05 6.89 28.07
CA HIS A 386 14.52 5.67 28.64
C HIS A 386 15.43 4.49 28.31
N THR A 387 15.08 3.30 28.79
CA THR A 387 15.77 2.03 28.48
C THR A 387 14.77 0.89 28.49
N ILE A 388 14.98 -0.15 27.68
CA ILE A 388 14.16 -1.36 27.77
C ILE A 388 14.31 -1.98 29.16
N LEU A 389 13.23 -2.04 29.93
CA LEU A 389 13.18 -2.55 31.31
C LEU A 389 12.89 -4.05 31.35
N SER A 390 11.98 -4.52 30.50
CA SER A 390 11.56 -5.92 30.45
C SER A 390 11.03 -6.27 29.07
N LYS A 391 10.98 -7.57 28.80
CA LYS A 391 10.54 -8.12 27.51
C LYS A 391 9.60 -9.31 27.74
N VAL A 392 8.54 -9.39 26.95
CA VAL A 392 7.55 -10.46 26.99
C VAL A 392 7.25 -10.90 25.57
N ASP A 393 7.30 -12.20 25.30
CA ASP A 393 7.14 -12.74 23.95
C ASP A 393 5.73 -12.47 23.40
N ILE A 394 4.70 -12.72 24.22
CA ILE A 394 3.27 -12.53 23.93
C ILE A 394 2.54 -12.15 25.23
N GLN A 395 1.65 -11.17 25.17
CA GLN A 395 0.85 -10.73 26.32
C GLN A 395 -0.50 -10.13 25.91
N ASP A 396 -1.57 -10.48 26.62
CA ASP A 396 -2.83 -9.74 26.53
C ASP A 396 -2.68 -8.33 27.12
N MET A 397 -3.01 -7.31 26.34
CA MET A 397 -2.98 -5.91 26.78
C MET A 397 -4.39 -5.38 26.99
N GLU A 398 -4.70 -5.01 28.23
CA GLU A 398 -6.01 -4.52 28.63
C GLU A 398 -5.91 -3.36 29.62
N GLY A 399 -6.94 -2.53 29.67
CA GLY A 399 -7.03 -1.44 30.62
C GLY A 399 -8.23 -0.54 30.37
N THR A 400 -8.34 0.53 31.17
CA THR A 400 -9.40 1.52 31.05
C THR A 400 -8.78 2.90 30.84
N ILE A 401 -9.16 3.58 29.77
CA ILE A 401 -8.69 4.94 29.45
C ILE A 401 -9.91 5.84 29.30
N SER A 402 -9.94 6.92 30.07
CA SER A 402 -11.07 7.86 30.07
C SER A 402 -12.44 7.21 30.34
N GLY A 403 -12.47 6.05 31.01
CA GLY A 403 -13.70 5.30 31.30
C GLY A 403 -14.11 4.30 30.21
N GLU A 404 -13.33 4.15 29.14
CA GLU A 404 -13.53 3.15 28.09
C GLU A 404 -12.51 2.02 28.27
N ASP A 405 -13.01 0.78 28.28
CA ASP A 405 -12.18 -0.41 28.40
C ASP A 405 -11.63 -0.82 27.03
N TYR A 406 -10.36 -1.21 27.00
CA TYR A 406 -9.74 -1.83 25.83
C TYR A 406 -9.17 -3.20 26.20
N PHE A 407 -9.20 -4.11 25.23
CA PHE A 407 -8.62 -5.45 25.34
C PHE A 407 -8.06 -5.85 23.97
N VAL A 408 -6.78 -6.19 23.95
CA VAL A 408 -6.08 -6.70 22.77
C VAL A 408 -5.36 -7.97 23.16
N PRO A 409 -5.81 -9.15 22.70
CA PRO A 409 -5.19 -10.42 23.08
C PRO A 409 -3.85 -10.62 22.38
N ASP A 410 -3.01 -11.47 22.95
CA ASP A 410 -1.84 -12.06 22.30
C ASP A 410 -0.89 -11.03 21.62
N VAL A 411 -0.67 -9.87 22.24
CA VAL A 411 0.23 -8.83 21.71
C VAL A 411 1.68 -9.34 21.77
N PRO A 412 2.37 -9.48 20.62
CA PRO A 412 3.69 -10.07 20.58
C PRO A 412 4.82 -9.05 20.69
N TYR A 413 6.02 -9.54 21.02
CA TYR A 413 7.27 -8.78 21.02
C TYR A 413 7.28 -7.54 21.92
N VAL A 414 6.69 -7.66 23.10
CA VAL A 414 6.50 -6.54 24.03
C VAL A 414 7.82 -6.19 24.71
N MET A 415 8.24 -4.94 24.59
CA MET A 415 9.45 -4.38 25.20
C MET A 415 9.08 -3.11 25.98
N TYR A 416 8.86 -3.25 27.27
CA TYR A 416 8.56 -2.12 28.15
C TYR A 416 9.78 -1.22 28.30
N PHE A 417 9.63 0.08 28.12
CA PHE A 417 10.75 1.04 28.21
C PHE A 417 10.58 2.07 29.34
N ASP A 418 9.44 2.05 30.04
CA ASP A 418 9.23 2.85 31.25
C ASP A 418 8.46 2.11 32.34
N ASN A 419 8.31 2.75 33.50
CA ASN A 419 7.58 2.20 34.65
C ASN A 419 6.08 2.54 34.63
N LEU A 420 5.58 3.19 33.57
CA LEU A 420 4.17 3.58 33.41
C LEU A 420 3.41 2.59 32.52
N GLY A 421 4.10 1.63 31.91
CA GLY A 421 3.52 0.60 31.07
C GLY A 421 3.63 0.90 29.58
N ASN A 422 4.45 1.87 29.16
CA ASN A 422 4.71 2.12 27.75
C ASN A 422 5.71 1.09 27.21
N ALA A 423 5.34 0.46 26.10
CA ALA A 423 6.14 -0.56 25.45
C ALA A 423 6.29 -0.28 23.95
N LEU A 424 7.39 -0.75 23.37
CA LEU A 424 7.43 -1.08 21.95
C LEU A 424 6.83 -2.49 21.79
N HIS A 425 5.94 -2.70 20.83
CA HIS A 425 5.41 -4.04 20.60
C HIS A 425 4.95 -4.22 19.15
N GLY A 426 4.77 -5.48 18.74
CA GLY A 426 4.17 -5.79 17.45
C GLY A 426 2.68 -5.45 17.46
N THR A 427 2.22 -4.85 16.36
CA THR A 427 0.82 -4.45 16.20
C THR A 427 0.21 -5.16 15.01
N TYR A 428 -0.67 -6.14 15.28
CA TYR A 428 -1.36 -6.90 14.24
C TYR A 428 -2.74 -6.33 13.86
N TRP A 429 -3.36 -5.55 14.77
CA TRP A 429 -4.73 -5.06 14.63
C TRP A 429 -4.86 -3.79 13.77
N HIS A 430 -3.75 -3.13 13.44
CA HIS A 430 -3.74 -2.00 12.51
C HIS A 430 -2.40 -1.85 11.78
N SER A 431 -2.42 -1.06 10.71
CA SER A 431 -1.22 -0.73 9.93
C SER A 431 -1.00 0.78 9.73
N ASN A 432 -1.57 1.62 10.58
CA ASN A 432 -1.53 3.09 10.46
C ASN A 432 -0.17 3.72 10.88
N PHE A 433 0.93 3.04 10.58
CA PHE A 433 2.28 3.50 10.91
C PHE A 433 2.60 4.78 10.14
N GLY A 434 3.13 5.78 10.83
CA GLY A 434 3.26 7.15 10.31
C GLY A 434 2.19 8.11 10.86
N ALA A 435 1.24 7.61 11.66
CA ALA A 435 0.26 8.42 12.38
C ALA A 435 0.06 7.90 13.82
N PRO A 436 -0.17 8.79 14.80
CA PRO A 436 -0.52 8.40 16.17
C PRO A 436 -1.80 7.55 16.19
N MET A 437 -1.81 6.49 17.00
CA MET A 437 -2.96 5.58 17.10
C MET A 437 -3.05 4.84 18.44
N SER A 438 -1.97 4.79 19.22
CA SER A 438 -1.92 3.96 20.42
C SER A 438 -2.37 4.71 21.68
N HIS A 439 -2.43 3.98 22.78
CA HIS A 439 -2.62 4.50 24.12
C HIS A 439 -1.30 4.86 24.85
N GLY A 440 -0.25 5.20 24.11
CA GLY A 440 1.06 5.58 24.67
C GLY A 440 2.20 4.64 24.27
N CYS A 441 1.90 3.37 23.99
CA CYS A 441 2.85 2.42 23.43
C CYS A 441 3.36 2.84 22.04
N VAL A 442 4.50 2.32 21.62
CA VAL A 442 5.04 2.53 20.27
C VAL A 442 4.73 1.29 19.46
N ASN A 443 3.74 1.42 18.59
CA ASN A 443 3.24 0.33 17.76
C ASN A 443 4.18 0.15 16.57
N LEU A 444 4.70 -1.07 16.42
CA LEU A 444 5.67 -1.44 15.40
C LEU A 444 5.02 -2.39 14.37
N PRO A 445 5.42 -2.32 13.09
CA PRO A 445 5.20 -3.41 12.16
C PRO A 445 5.73 -4.73 12.75
N MET A 446 4.98 -5.81 12.58
CA MET A 446 5.27 -7.11 13.20
C MET A 446 6.68 -7.66 12.93
N ASP A 447 7.19 -7.44 11.72
CA ASP A 447 8.54 -7.83 11.31
C ASP A 447 9.62 -6.99 12.01
N VAL A 448 9.43 -5.67 12.09
CA VAL A 448 10.35 -4.79 12.81
C VAL A 448 10.28 -5.04 14.32
N ALA A 449 9.10 -5.33 14.86
CA ALA A 449 8.93 -5.73 16.25
C ALA A 449 9.71 -7.01 16.57
N ALA A 450 9.58 -8.04 15.72
CA ALA A 450 10.33 -9.29 15.86
C ALA A 450 11.84 -9.06 15.79
N TRP A 451 12.30 -8.25 14.83
CA TRP A 451 13.72 -7.90 14.69
C TRP A 451 14.22 -7.12 15.91
N MET A 452 13.48 -6.10 16.35
CA MET A 452 13.82 -5.28 17.51
C MET A 452 13.86 -6.13 18.77
N TYR A 453 12.93 -7.09 18.91
CA TYR A 453 12.92 -8.04 20.00
C TYR A 453 14.10 -9.01 19.94
N GLY A 454 14.61 -9.39 18.77
CA GLY A 454 15.86 -10.16 18.68
C GLY A 454 17.10 -9.31 19.02
N TRP A 455 17.13 -8.08 18.51
CA TRP A 455 18.30 -7.20 18.49
C TRP A 455 18.50 -6.43 19.81
N ALA A 456 17.42 -5.91 20.40
CA ALA A 456 17.48 -5.07 21.59
C ALA A 456 17.44 -5.93 22.87
N GLY A 457 18.47 -5.79 23.70
CA GLY A 457 18.52 -6.39 25.03
C GLY A 457 17.76 -5.57 26.07
N VAL A 458 17.53 -6.16 27.25
CA VAL A 458 17.17 -5.37 28.44
C VAL A 458 18.32 -4.42 28.75
N GLY A 459 18.02 -3.14 28.92
CA GLY A 459 18.98 -2.06 29.08
C GLY A 459 19.34 -1.31 27.80
N THR A 460 18.87 -1.73 26.62
CA THR A 460 19.04 -0.96 25.37
C THR A 460 18.43 0.43 25.53
N ALA A 461 19.16 1.47 25.14
CA ALA A 461 18.73 2.85 25.26
C ALA A 461 17.54 3.14 24.33
N VAL A 462 16.55 3.86 24.84
CA VAL A 462 15.36 4.31 24.10
C VAL A 462 15.22 5.82 24.29
N THR A 463 15.23 6.61 23.23
CA THR A 463 15.02 8.04 23.29
C THR A 463 13.77 8.41 22.51
N VAL A 464 12.82 9.06 23.18
CA VAL A 464 11.61 9.61 22.54
C VAL A 464 11.78 11.11 22.39
N ILE A 465 11.69 11.60 21.17
CA ILE A 465 11.77 13.03 20.81
C ILE A 465 10.43 13.51 20.22
N ALA A 466 10.23 14.82 20.28
CA ALA A 466 9.01 15.47 19.82
C ALA A 466 8.76 15.33 18.32
#